data_AF-A0A7L3QQX2-F1
#
_entry.id   AF-A0A7L3QQX2-F1
#
_cell.length_a   1.000
_cell.length_b   1.000
_cell.length_c   1.000
_cell.angle_alpha   90.00
_cell.angle_beta   90.00
_cell.angle_gamma   90.00
#
_symmetry.space_group_name_H-M   'P 1'
#
loop_
_entity.id
_entity.type
_entity.pdbx_description
1 polymer ?
#
loop_
_entity_poly.entity_id
_entity_poly.type
_entity_poly.pdbx_seq_one_letter_code
_entity_poly.pdbx_strand_id
1 'polypeptide(L)' 'SLSPETVIPICAKDISDDLMKEFAFLSGGRGKDKAWIITLPDNAGFNEVPEENVSKVLTYLTSVP' A
#
# COMPACT_ATOMS: atom_id res chain seq x y z
N SER A 1 24.57 -1.68 15.96
CA SER A 1 23.20 -1.20 16.20
C SER A 1 22.71 -0.53 14.94
N LEU A 2 21.91 -1.22 14.14
CA LEU A 2 21.20 -0.57 13.03
C LEU A 2 20.18 0.35 13.70
N SER A 3 20.34 1.67 13.57
CA SER A 3 19.27 2.60 13.89
C SER A 3 18.02 2.15 13.13
N PRO A 4 16.82 2.14 13.73
CA PRO A 4 15.62 1.97 12.92
C PRO A 4 15.71 3.03 11.82
N GLU A 5 15.76 2.61 10.56
CA GLU A 5 15.60 3.54 9.46
C GLU A 5 14.31 4.28 9.75
N THR A 6 14.39 5.59 9.95
CA THR A 6 13.21 6.41 10.17
C THR A 6 12.41 6.34 8.89
N VAL A 7 11.45 5.41 8.83
CA VAL A 7 10.53 5.29 7.70
C VAL A 7 9.75 6.58 7.67
N ILE A 8 10.08 7.45 6.71
CA ILE A 8 9.35 8.69 6.51
C ILE A 8 7.90 8.30 6.15
N PRO A 9 6.89 8.80 6.88
CA PRO A 9 5.50 8.46 6.59
C PRO A 9 5.16 8.89 5.16
N ILE A 10 4.63 7.95 4.37
CA ILE A 10 4.13 8.27 3.04
C ILE A 10 2.83 9.05 3.19
N CYS A 11 2.77 10.25 2.63
CA CYS A 11 1.54 11.05 2.63
C CYS A 11 0.64 10.60 1.47
N ALA A 12 -0.66 10.46 1.74
CA ALA A 12 -1.66 10.11 0.73
C ALA A 12 -1.63 11.04 -0.49
N LYS A 13 -1.35 12.33 -0.25
CA LYS A 13 -1.26 13.35 -1.30
C LYS A 13 -0.12 13.07 -2.29
N ASP A 14 0.96 12.45 -1.84
CA ASP A 14 2.14 12.21 -2.68
C ASP A 14 1.97 10.98 -3.59
N ILE A 15 0.98 10.14 -3.30
CA ILE A 15 0.68 8.91 -4.04
C ILE A 15 -0.79 8.84 -4.50
N SER A 16 -1.50 9.98 -4.53
CA SER A 16 -2.94 10.01 -4.82
C SER A 16 -3.26 9.37 -6.17
N ASP A 17 -2.44 9.62 -7.19
CA ASP A 17 -2.66 9.10 -8.53
C ASP A 17 -2.52 7.57 -8.57
N ASP A 18 -1.66 7.00 -7.73
CA ASP A 18 -1.52 5.55 -7.61
C ASP A 18 -2.66 4.92 -6.79
N LEU A 19 -3.13 5.60 -5.74
CA LEU A 19 -4.30 5.17 -4.97
C LEU A 19 -5.56 5.15 -5.84
N MET A 20 -5.73 6.14 -6.72
CA MET A 20 -6.87 6.25 -7.63
C MET A 20 -6.88 5.17 -8.73
N LYS A 21 -5.76 4.49 -8.98
CA LYS A 21 -5.72 3.33 -9.90
C LYS A 21 -6.37 2.09 -9.29
N GLU A 22 -6.59 2.07 -7.97
CA GLU A 22 -7.30 1.01 -7.24
C GLU A 22 -6.74 -0.41 -7.51
N PHE A 23 -5.44 -0.52 -7.77
CA PHE A 23 -4.80 -1.83 -8.01
C PHE A 23 -4.50 -2.61 -6.73
N ALA A 24 -4.59 -1.95 -5.57
CA ALA A 24 -4.51 -2.56 -4.25
C ALA A 24 -5.33 -1.74 -3.26
N PHE A 25 -6.07 -2.41 -2.36
CA PHE A 25 -6.83 -1.75 -1.30
C PHE A 25 -7.00 -2.65 -0.07
N LEU A 26 -7.29 -2.04 1.08
CA LEU A 26 -7.63 -2.78 2.30
C LEU A 26 -9.04 -3.37 2.21
N SER A 27 -9.18 -4.68 2.43
CA SER A 27 -10.47 -5.39 2.31
C SER A 27 -11.46 -5.08 3.46
N GLY A 28 -11.16 -4.11 4.33
CA GLY A 28 -11.97 -3.71 5.49
C GLY A 28 -11.85 -4.62 6.73
N GLY A 29 -11.51 -5.90 6.55
CA GLY A 29 -11.28 -6.86 7.63
C GLY A 29 -9.87 -6.86 8.20
N ARG A 30 -9.65 -7.73 9.19
CA ARG A 30 -8.33 -8.11 9.70
C ARG A 30 -8.20 -9.63 9.70
N GLY A 31 -7.02 -10.10 9.29
CA GLY A 31 -6.68 -11.51 9.32
C GLY A 31 -6.37 -11.98 10.73
N LYS A 32 -5.84 -13.21 10.81
CA LYS A 32 -5.27 -13.74 12.05
C LYS A 32 -4.24 -12.76 12.62
N ASP A 33 -4.21 -12.64 13.95
CA ASP A 33 -3.26 -11.77 14.67
C ASP A 33 -3.36 -10.28 14.27
N LYS A 34 -4.55 -9.84 13.84
CA LYS A 34 -4.84 -8.48 13.37
C LYS A 34 -4.04 -8.08 12.12
N ALA A 35 -3.59 -9.04 11.31
CA ALA A 35 -2.89 -8.76 10.07
C ALA A 35 -3.77 -7.96 9.09
N TRP A 36 -3.15 -7.07 8.31
CA TRP A 36 -3.80 -6.37 7.20
C TRP A 36 -4.24 -7.37 6.13
N ILE A 37 -5.46 -7.21 5.62
CA ILE A 37 -5.93 -7.94 4.43
C ILE A 37 -5.91 -6.94 3.28
N ILE A 38 -5.09 -7.23 2.28
CA ILE A 38 -4.94 -6.42 1.07
C ILE A 38 -5.53 -7.22 -0.09
N THR A 39 -6.47 -6.62 -0.81
CA THR A 39 -7.00 -7.16 -2.06
C THR A 39 -6.25 -6.56 -3.24
N LEU A 40 -5.80 -7.41 -4.15
CA LEU A 40 -5.37 -7.02 -5.50
C LEU A 40 -6.49 -7.45 -6.46
N PRO A 41 -7.36 -6.53 -6.91
CA PRO A 41 -8.45 -6.87 -7.81
C PRO A 41 -7.91 -7.20 -9.22
N ASP A 42 -8.79 -7.73 -10.06
CA ASP A 42 -8.51 -7.81 -11.49
C ASP A 42 -8.44 -6.37 -12.05
N ASN A 43 -7.22 -5.92 -12.32
CA ASN A 43 -6.92 -4.58 -12.79
C ASN A 43 -6.02 -4.70 -14.02
N ALA A 44 -6.60 -4.41 -15.19
CA ALA A 44 -5.91 -4.54 -16.48
C ALA A 44 -4.62 -3.70 -16.58
N GLY A 45 -4.54 -2.59 -15.83
CA GLY A 45 -3.37 -1.71 -15.78
C GLY A 45 -2.32 -2.13 -14.74
N PHE A 46 -2.54 -3.19 -13.96
CA PHE A 46 -1.61 -3.57 -12.88
C PHE A 46 -0.19 -3.87 -13.40
N ASN A 47 -0.09 -4.52 -14.56
CA ASN A 47 1.20 -4.83 -15.19
C ASN A 47 1.99 -3.58 -15.63
N GLU A 48 1.34 -2.42 -15.70
CA GLU A 48 1.95 -1.14 -16.08
C GLU A 48 2.41 -0.34 -14.85
N VAL A 49 2.06 -0.77 -13.63
CA VAL A 49 2.43 -0.09 -12.39
C VAL A 49 3.87 -0.43 -12.03
N PRO A 50 4.76 0.57 -11.87
CA PRO A 50 6.13 0.32 -11.40
C PRO A 50 6.15 -0.31 -10.01
N GLU A 51 7.10 -1.24 -9.77
CA GLU A 51 7.25 -1.92 -8.48
C GLU A 51 7.39 -0.95 -7.30
N GLU A 52 8.11 0.17 -7.50
CA GLU A 52 8.26 1.23 -6.49
C GLU A 52 6.91 1.82 -6.07
N ASN A 53 5.99 2.02 -7.02
CA ASN A 53 4.67 2.57 -6.76
C ASN A 53 3.80 1.55 -6.00
N VAL A 54 3.90 0.26 -6.36
CA VAL A 54 3.24 -0.82 -5.60
C VAL A 54 3.74 -0.83 -4.16
N SER A 55 5.05 -0.77 -3.94
CA SER A 55 5.66 -0.75 -2.61
C SER A 55 5.21 0.46 -1.78
N LYS A 56 5.15 1.65 -2.40
CA LYS A 56 4.65 2.87 -1.75
C LYS A 56 3.18 2.76 -1.34
N VAL A 57 2.33 2.24 -2.22
CA VAL A 57 0.90 2.02 -1.93
C VAL A 57 0.71 1.01 -0.81
N LEU A 58 1.40 -0.14 -0.84
CA LEU A 58 1.28 -1.16 0.21
C LEU A 58 1.79 -0.64 1.56
N THR A 59 2.91 0.09 1.56
CA THR A 59 3.45 0.74 2.76
C THR A 59 2.45 1.75 3.32
N TYR A 60 1.86 2.60 2.47
CA TYR A 60 0.81 3.53 2.88
C TYR A 60 -0.39 2.80 3.49
N LEU A 61 -0.98 1.83 2.78
CA LEU A 61 -2.16 1.07 3.24
C LEU A 61 -1.94 0.37 4.59
N THR A 62 -0.72 -0.08 4.87
CA THR A 62 -0.38 -0.77 6.13
C THR A 62 0.08 0.16 7.25
N SER A 63 0.29 1.45 6.94
CA SER A 63 0.64 2.50 7.91
C SER A 63 -0.57 3.27 8.46
N VAL A 64 -1.73 3.17 7.79
CA VAL A 64 -3.00 3.71 8.30
C VAL A 64 -3.43 2.85 9.50
N PRO A 65 -3.79 3.42 10.66
CA PRO A 65 -4.19 2.65 11.85
C PRO A 65 -5.47 1.79 11.68
#